data_AF-A0A6C0DEW6-F1
#
_entry.id   AF-A0A6C0DEW6-F1
#
_cell.length_a   1.000
_cell.length_b   1.000
_cell.length_c   1.000
_cell.angle_alpha   90.00
_cell.angle_beta   90.00
_cell.angle_gamma   90.00
#
_symmetry.space_group_name_H-M   'P 1'
#
loop_
_entity.id
_entity.type
_entity.pdbx_description
1 polymer ?
#
loop_
_entity_poly.entity_id
_entity_poly.type
_entity_poly.pdbx_seq_one_letter_code
_entity_poly.pdbx_strand_id
1 'polypeptide(L)'
;MDNNINDTFDDTFNNSYNTVKNLYKDIGFMGQYGSDIFLSFIYLLIPVIVFLYFKTIKDTESVKNDWANKRCNPTVIPFAGFINKPDDMSIAEFTQKNFTFCIQSIFLSITSFLVQPLTYVTYRISAIFGNIIQSVNSSRILMSNIRTNISKISSEILNRIINVTVPIRAMVVSFNDLIKKVVAILTAGLYTSITTYLALKAFLGAVAQLIIYVLVAAVSVIISLWLIPAFWPMAVTGTAIFSAISITMGIFLVFLTQVLHIKTNGLKIPKGPKRPKIRTCFDKNTLMKMGDYTMKKISDINVGDELWSNGDTKNIVTAKLKLLTSHSKMYKLGDVIISGTHRVKYDGSWIFVSKHPDAKIIENYNEPVIYCLNTTCKEFKIGDYVFSDWDEVTEENYLVINKYLKSTNAEYKEKDLEKKDIHRLFDMGFDEYTYVHLKDRKIAKMSCVKLGDVLKNGEKVYGLVEILNKDCLGNSNKVYHLLTDKNSFYLNGNQIGDYNSLIDKCFI
;
A
#
# COMPACT_ATOMS: atom_id res chain seq x y z
N MET A 1 -68.98 56.01 -32.06
CA MET A 1 -68.61 54.59 -32.24
C MET A 1 -68.56 54.30 -33.75
N ASP A 2 -67.91 55.16 -34.53
CA ASP A 2 -68.08 55.18 -36.00
C ASP A 2 -66.80 54.90 -36.80
N ASN A 3 -65.66 54.67 -36.13
CA ASN A 3 -64.40 54.42 -36.84
C ASN A 3 -64.07 52.93 -37.04
N ASN A 4 -64.92 51.98 -36.61
CA ASN A 4 -64.64 50.54 -36.71
C ASN A 4 -65.48 49.78 -37.75
N ILE A 5 -66.51 50.42 -38.34
CA ILE A 5 -67.43 49.75 -39.27
C ILE A 5 -66.97 49.93 -40.74
N ASN A 6 -66.30 51.03 -41.07
CA ASN A 6 -65.82 51.27 -42.44
C ASN A 6 -64.58 50.43 -42.79
N ASP A 7 -63.65 50.25 -41.86
CA ASP A 7 -62.43 49.47 -42.11
C ASP A 7 -62.73 47.97 -42.32
N THR A 8 -63.75 47.43 -41.64
CA THR A 8 -64.14 46.02 -41.81
C THR A 8 -64.83 45.74 -43.15
N PHE A 9 -65.58 46.69 -43.71
CA PHE A 9 -66.22 46.51 -45.01
C PHE A 9 -65.19 46.54 -46.16
N ASP A 10 -64.24 47.47 -46.12
CA ASP A 10 -63.19 47.59 -47.13
C ASP A 10 -62.24 46.39 -47.15
N ASP A 11 -61.89 45.85 -45.98
CA ASP A 11 -61.07 44.64 -45.89
C ASP A 11 -61.79 43.42 -46.46
N THR A 12 -63.10 43.28 -46.22
CA THR A 12 -63.88 42.12 -46.72
C THR A 12 -64.06 42.17 -48.24
N PHE A 13 -64.28 43.37 -48.81
CA PHE A 13 -64.35 43.55 -50.25
C PHE A 13 -63.00 43.29 -50.93
N ASN A 14 -61.91 43.84 -50.38
CA ASN A 14 -60.55 43.62 -50.90
C ASN A 14 -60.14 42.16 -50.82
N ASN A 15 -60.52 41.43 -49.78
CA ASN A 15 -60.23 39.99 -49.69
C ASN A 15 -60.99 39.20 -50.76
N SER A 16 -62.25 39.53 -50.98
CA SER A 16 -63.10 38.89 -52.00
C SER A 16 -62.56 39.16 -53.41
N TYR A 17 -62.19 40.41 -53.71
CA TYR A 17 -61.54 40.79 -54.96
C TYR A 17 -60.21 40.07 -55.18
N ASN A 18 -59.35 40.01 -54.16
CA ASN A 18 -58.06 39.32 -54.24
C ASN A 18 -58.22 37.80 -54.39
N THR A 19 -59.25 37.21 -53.78
CA THR A 19 -59.56 35.78 -53.93
C THR A 19 -59.96 35.46 -55.37
N VAL A 20 -60.87 36.25 -55.97
CA VAL A 20 -61.26 36.09 -57.38
C VAL A 20 -60.08 36.33 -58.30
N LYS A 21 -59.28 37.37 -58.05
CA LYS A 21 -58.08 37.67 -58.84
C LYS A 21 -57.05 36.55 -58.80
N ASN A 22 -56.86 35.91 -57.64
CA ASN A 22 -55.93 34.80 -57.50
C ASN A 22 -56.41 33.50 -58.17
N LEU A 23 -57.74 33.27 -58.25
CA LEU A 23 -58.28 32.10 -58.96
C LEU A 23 -57.96 32.07 -60.46
N TYR A 24 -57.80 33.24 -61.09
CA TYR A 24 -57.52 33.36 -62.53
C TYR A 24 -56.07 33.76 -62.87
N LYS A 25 -55.22 33.99 -61.86
CA LYS A 25 -53.88 34.56 -62.07
C LYS A 25 -52.87 33.58 -62.69
N ASP A 26 -53.07 32.27 -62.48
CA ASP A 26 -52.09 31.23 -62.82
C ASP A 26 -52.60 30.19 -63.86
N ILE A 27 -53.77 30.43 -64.47
CA ILE A 27 -54.27 29.54 -65.53
C ILE A 27 -53.62 29.93 -66.86
N GLY A 28 -52.55 29.23 -67.24
CA GLY A 28 -51.90 29.40 -68.55
C GLY A 28 -52.78 28.94 -69.73
N PHE A 29 -52.36 29.22 -70.96
CA PHE A 29 -53.13 28.92 -72.19
C PHE A 29 -53.65 27.47 -72.27
N MET A 30 -52.84 26.47 -71.92
CA MET A 30 -53.31 25.07 -71.88
C MET A 30 -54.26 24.76 -70.72
N GLY A 31 -54.20 25.50 -69.61
CA GLY A 31 -55.14 25.37 -68.50
C GLY A 31 -56.52 25.94 -68.84
N GLN A 32 -56.56 27.01 -69.64
CA GLN A 32 -57.81 27.67 -70.04
C GLN A 32 -58.43 27.05 -71.30
N TYR A 33 -57.61 26.74 -72.32
CA TYR A 33 -58.05 26.27 -73.64
C TYR A 33 -57.60 24.84 -73.95
N GLY A 34 -57.04 24.09 -73.00
CA GLY A 34 -56.54 22.73 -73.24
C GLY A 34 -57.63 21.78 -73.75
N SER A 35 -58.85 21.90 -73.21
CA SER A 35 -60.01 21.18 -73.71
C SER A 35 -60.36 21.58 -75.14
N ASP A 36 -60.30 22.87 -75.46
CA ASP A 36 -60.62 23.39 -76.80
C ASP A 36 -59.58 22.97 -77.85
N ILE A 37 -58.30 22.93 -77.47
CA ILE A 37 -57.19 22.46 -78.32
C ILE A 37 -57.29 20.95 -78.55
N PHE A 38 -57.58 20.18 -77.49
CA PHE A 38 -57.77 18.74 -77.60
C PHE A 38 -58.99 18.41 -78.46
N LEU A 39 -60.12 19.09 -78.25
CA LEU A 39 -61.32 18.95 -79.07
C LEU A 39 -61.06 19.39 -80.52
N SER A 40 -60.35 20.50 -80.74
CA SER A 40 -59.95 20.95 -82.08
C SER A 40 -59.09 19.91 -82.81
N PHE A 41 -58.13 19.29 -82.11
CA PHE A 41 -57.31 18.22 -82.64
C PHE A 41 -58.14 16.97 -83.00
N ILE A 42 -59.11 16.60 -82.16
CA ILE A 42 -60.06 15.52 -82.47
C ILE A 42 -60.91 15.87 -83.70
N TYR A 43 -61.44 17.10 -83.78
CA TYR A 43 -62.24 17.54 -84.93
C TYR A 43 -61.42 17.56 -86.22
N LEU A 44 -60.12 17.85 -86.17
CA LEU A 44 -59.21 17.75 -87.32
C LEU A 44 -58.88 16.30 -87.69
N LEU A 45 -58.85 15.39 -86.72
CA LEU A 45 -58.60 13.97 -86.97
C LEU A 45 -59.77 13.26 -87.66
N ILE A 46 -61.02 13.62 -87.35
CA ILE A 46 -62.21 13.00 -87.93
C ILE A 46 -62.18 12.99 -89.48
N PRO A 47 -62.00 14.12 -90.19
CA PRO A 47 -61.94 14.12 -91.65
C PRO A 47 -60.72 13.34 -92.19
N VAL A 48 -59.59 13.34 -91.47
CA VAL A 48 -58.40 12.57 -91.86
C VAL A 48 -58.67 11.07 -91.75
N ILE A 49 -59.27 10.61 -90.66
CA ILE A 49 -59.62 9.20 -90.45
C ILE A 49 -60.68 8.77 -91.47
N VAL A 50 -61.68 9.60 -91.74
CA VAL A 50 -62.71 9.33 -92.76
C VAL A 50 -62.09 9.25 -94.16
N PHE A 51 -61.18 10.17 -94.50
CA PHE A 51 -60.44 10.12 -95.76
C PHE A 51 -59.59 8.85 -95.90
N LEU A 52 -58.83 8.51 -94.84
CA LEU A 52 -58.01 7.30 -94.82
C LEU A 52 -58.87 6.04 -94.89
N TYR A 53 -60.05 6.03 -94.26
CA TYR A 53 -61.01 4.94 -94.35
C TYR A 53 -61.47 4.73 -95.79
N PHE A 54 -61.97 5.77 -96.48
CA PHE A 54 -62.41 5.63 -97.87
C PHE A 54 -61.27 5.28 -98.82
N LYS A 55 -60.07 5.83 -98.62
CA LYS A 55 -58.88 5.49 -99.40
C LYS A 55 -58.53 4.00 -99.26
N THR A 56 -58.49 3.49 -98.03
CA THR A 56 -58.11 2.10 -97.76
C THR A 56 -59.21 1.13 -98.19
N ILE A 57 -60.49 1.48 -98.04
CA ILE A 57 -61.60 0.64 -98.49
C ILE A 57 -61.65 0.53 -100.03
N LYS A 58 -61.34 1.61 -100.75
CA LYS A 58 -61.24 1.58 -102.23
C LYS A 58 -60.22 0.55 -102.73
N ASP A 59 -59.10 0.40 -102.02
CA ASP A 59 -57.99 -0.47 -102.41
C ASP A 59 -58.01 -1.83 -101.67
N THR A 60 -59.12 -2.20 -101.01
CA THR A 60 -59.21 -3.37 -100.12
C THR A 60 -58.73 -4.66 -100.77
N GLU A 61 -59.08 -4.89 -102.04
CA GLU A 61 -58.72 -6.12 -102.76
C GLU A 61 -57.20 -6.20 -103.01
N SER A 62 -56.55 -5.08 -103.30
CA SER A 62 -55.09 -4.99 -103.44
C SER A 62 -54.38 -5.22 -102.10
N VAL A 63 -54.90 -4.64 -101.01
CA VAL A 63 -54.32 -4.79 -99.68
C VAL A 63 -54.48 -6.22 -99.14
N LYS A 64 -55.60 -6.88 -99.44
CA LYS A 64 -55.87 -8.26 -99.02
C LYS A 64 -54.96 -9.27 -99.75
N ASN A 65 -54.71 -9.04 -101.04
CA ASN A 65 -53.84 -9.90 -101.86
C ASN A 65 -52.35 -9.85 -101.44
N ASP A 66 -51.89 -8.73 -100.84
CA ASP A 66 -50.52 -8.55 -100.35
C ASP A 66 -50.46 -8.21 -98.85
N TRP A 67 -51.24 -8.94 -98.05
CA TRP A 67 -51.41 -8.64 -96.63
C TRP A 67 -50.08 -8.63 -95.85
N ALA A 68 -49.17 -9.58 -96.13
CA ALA A 68 -47.92 -9.72 -95.39
C ALA A 68 -47.03 -8.46 -95.43
N ASN A 69 -47.01 -7.77 -96.57
CA ASN A 69 -46.21 -6.56 -96.79
C ASN A 69 -46.98 -5.27 -96.47
N LYS A 70 -48.30 -5.27 -96.62
CA LYS A 70 -49.13 -4.06 -96.43
C LYS A 70 -49.68 -3.89 -95.02
N ARG A 71 -49.71 -4.94 -94.18
CA ARG A 71 -50.31 -4.92 -92.83
C ARG A 71 -49.71 -3.91 -91.85
N CYS A 72 -48.44 -3.53 -92.03
CA CYS A 72 -47.75 -2.54 -91.19
C CYS A 72 -47.66 -1.15 -91.84
N ASN A 73 -48.38 -0.91 -92.93
CA ASN A 73 -48.51 0.43 -93.50
C ASN A 73 -49.40 1.31 -92.59
N PRO A 74 -48.99 2.54 -92.24
CA PRO A 74 -49.78 3.45 -91.42
C PRO A 74 -51.23 3.69 -91.90
N THR A 75 -51.50 3.58 -93.20
CA THR A 75 -52.86 3.74 -93.75
C THR A 75 -53.75 2.51 -93.58
N VAL A 76 -53.15 1.35 -93.29
CA VAL A 76 -53.83 0.03 -93.18
C VAL A 76 -54.05 -0.35 -91.72
N ILE A 77 -53.11 -0.01 -90.84
CA ILE A 77 -53.12 -0.39 -89.41
C ILE A 77 -54.44 -0.06 -88.70
N PRO A 78 -55.03 1.16 -88.80
CA PRO A 78 -56.26 1.50 -88.07
C PRO A 78 -57.50 0.72 -88.55
N PHE A 79 -57.43 0.15 -89.75
CA PHE A 79 -58.54 -0.53 -90.42
C PHE A 79 -58.29 -2.02 -90.65
N ALA A 80 -57.22 -2.58 -90.08
CA ALA A 80 -56.80 -3.95 -90.31
C ALA A 80 -57.91 -4.99 -90.10
N GLY A 81 -58.76 -4.80 -89.08
CA GLY A 81 -59.91 -5.66 -88.79
C GLY A 81 -61.05 -5.56 -89.79
N PHE A 82 -61.18 -4.45 -90.52
CA PHE A 82 -62.17 -4.32 -91.60
C PHE A 82 -61.72 -5.00 -92.90
N ILE A 83 -60.42 -5.32 -93.03
CA ILE A 83 -59.82 -5.77 -94.29
C ILE A 83 -59.64 -7.29 -94.31
N ASN A 84 -59.00 -7.85 -93.28
CA ASN A 84 -58.54 -9.24 -93.29
C ASN A 84 -58.71 -9.96 -91.95
N LYS A 85 -59.77 -9.64 -91.19
CA LYS A 85 -60.05 -10.35 -89.95
C LYS A 85 -60.38 -11.82 -90.24
N PRO A 86 -59.92 -12.76 -89.40
CA PRO A 86 -60.42 -14.12 -89.41
C PRO A 86 -61.82 -14.20 -88.77
N ASP A 87 -62.51 -15.32 -88.97
CA ASP A 87 -63.90 -15.51 -88.51
C ASP A 87 -64.00 -15.65 -86.98
N ASP A 88 -62.91 -16.00 -86.31
CA ASP A 88 -62.81 -16.21 -84.85
C ASP A 88 -62.50 -14.94 -84.05
N MET A 89 -62.34 -13.79 -84.71
CA MET A 89 -61.98 -12.52 -84.06
C MET A 89 -62.94 -11.37 -84.41
N SER A 90 -63.13 -10.47 -83.45
CA SER A 90 -63.76 -9.18 -83.71
C SER A 90 -62.84 -8.22 -84.48
N ILE A 91 -63.43 -7.22 -85.14
CA ILE A 91 -62.71 -6.19 -85.89
C ILE A 91 -61.69 -5.47 -85.00
N ALA A 92 -62.08 -5.12 -83.77
CA ALA A 92 -61.22 -4.42 -82.83
C ALA A 92 -60.04 -5.30 -82.38
N GLU A 93 -60.31 -6.56 -82.03
CA GLU A 93 -59.27 -7.49 -81.59
C GLU A 93 -58.22 -7.74 -82.66
N PHE A 94 -58.64 -7.93 -83.92
CA PHE A 94 -57.67 -8.15 -85.00
C PHE A 94 -56.86 -6.89 -85.31
N THR A 95 -57.50 -5.71 -85.26
CA THR A 95 -56.83 -4.43 -85.45
C THR A 95 -55.76 -4.18 -84.38
N GLN A 96 -56.09 -4.43 -83.11
CA GLN A 96 -55.16 -4.32 -82.00
C GLN A 96 -54.01 -5.33 -82.09
N LYS A 97 -54.31 -6.58 -82.44
CA LYS A 97 -53.31 -7.63 -82.64
C LYS A 97 -52.32 -7.25 -83.74
N ASN A 98 -52.82 -6.74 -84.87
CA ASN A 98 -51.98 -6.29 -85.98
C ASN A 98 -51.15 -5.04 -85.62
N PHE A 99 -51.72 -4.06 -84.91
CA PHE A 99 -51.00 -2.90 -84.39
C PHE A 99 -49.83 -3.32 -83.48
N THR A 100 -50.10 -4.19 -82.51
CA THR A 100 -49.12 -4.65 -81.52
C THR A 100 -47.95 -5.36 -82.22
N PHE A 101 -48.26 -6.24 -83.17
CA PHE A 101 -47.26 -6.93 -83.97
C PHE A 101 -46.35 -5.95 -84.73
N CYS A 102 -46.94 -4.98 -85.42
CA CYS A 102 -46.18 -4.02 -86.21
C CYS A 102 -45.29 -3.12 -85.33
N ILE A 103 -45.81 -2.66 -84.19
CA ILE A 103 -45.04 -1.86 -83.23
C ILE A 103 -43.88 -2.66 -82.64
N GLN A 104 -44.11 -3.89 -82.18
CA GLN A 104 -43.06 -4.73 -81.60
C GLN A 104 -41.97 -5.06 -82.62
N SER A 105 -42.34 -5.35 -83.87
CA SER A 105 -41.38 -5.61 -84.95
C SER A 105 -40.50 -4.39 -85.25
N ILE A 106 -41.07 -3.18 -85.19
CA ILE A 106 -40.32 -1.93 -85.37
C ILE A 106 -39.35 -1.71 -84.19
N PHE A 107 -39.79 -1.94 -82.95
CA PHE A 107 -38.96 -1.76 -81.76
C PHE A 107 -37.78 -2.74 -81.72
N LEU A 108 -38.00 -4.03 -82.01
CA LEU A 108 -36.94 -5.05 -81.96
C LEU A 108 -35.80 -4.77 -82.96
N SER A 109 -36.13 -4.22 -84.13
CA SER A 109 -35.14 -3.82 -85.12
C SER A 109 -34.27 -2.65 -84.67
N ILE A 110 -34.76 -1.83 -83.73
CA ILE A 110 -34.06 -0.62 -83.25
C ILE A 110 -33.31 -0.91 -81.93
N THR A 111 -33.87 -1.73 -81.04
CA THR A 111 -33.32 -1.96 -79.70
C THR A 111 -32.13 -2.92 -79.66
N SER A 112 -32.02 -3.87 -80.61
CA SER A 112 -30.90 -4.83 -80.62
C SER A 112 -29.54 -4.16 -80.85
N PHE A 113 -29.47 -3.16 -81.72
CA PHE A 113 -28.26 -2.39 -81.99
C PHE A 113 -27.91 -1.41 -80.85
N LEU A 114 -28.93 -0.83 -80.20
CA LEU A 114 -28.73 0.18 -79.15
C LEU A 114 -28.27 -0.40 -77.81
N VAL A 115 -28.62 -1.66 -77.48
CA VAL A 115 -28.32 -2.26 -76.16
C VAL A 115 -26.97 -2.99 -76.13
N GLN A 116 -26.37 -3.31 -77.29
CA GLN A 116 -25.10 -4.03 -77.39
C GLN A 116 -23.91 -3.30 -76.70
N PRO A 117 -23.76 -1.97 -76.78
CA PRO A 117 -22.74 -1.26 -76.01
C PRO A 117 -22.92 -1.42 -74.49
N LEU A 118 -24.17 -1.46 -74.01
CA LEU A 118 -24.48 -1.57 -72.59
C LEU A 118 -24.13 -2.95 -72.03
N THR A 119 -24.37 -4.02 -72.79
CA THR A 119 -24.02 -5.38 -72.37
C THR A 119 -22.51 -5.60 -72.36
N TYR A 120 -21.78 -5.03 -73.33
CA TYR A 120 -20.32 -5.06 -73.35
C TYR A 120 -19.71 -4.37 -72.11
N VAL A 121 -20.19 -3.17 -71.79
CA VAL A 121 -19.76 -2.44 -70.58
C VAL A 121 -20.04 -3.24 -69.31
N THR A 122 -21.22 -3.86 -69.22
CA THR A 122 -21.59 -4.69 -68.05
C THR A 122 -20.68 -5.91 -67.90
N TYR A 123 -20.35 -6.60 -68.99
CA TYR A 123 -19.41 -7.73 -68.97
C TYR A 123 -18.00 -7.29 -68.52
N ARG A 124 -17.51 -6.16 -69.03
CA ARG A 124 -16.19 -5.61 -68.64
C ARG A 124 -16.15 -5.21 -67.17
N ILE A 125 -17.23 -4.62 -66.65
CA ILE A 125 -17.35 -4.30 -65.22
C ILE A 125 -17.32 -5.58 -64.37
N SER A 126 -18.09 -6.60 -64.72
CA SER A 126 -18.08 -7.89 -64.01
C SER A 126 -16.70 -8.57 -64.02
N ALA A 127 -15.97 -8.51 -65.13
CA ALA A 127 -14.61 -9.02 -65.21
C ALA A 127 -13.64 -8.27 -64.29
N ILE A 128 -13.76 -6.94 -64.19
CA ILE A 128 -12.96 -6.12 -63.25
C ILE A 128 -13.26 -6.53 -61.81
N PHE A 129 -14.53 -6.68 -61.43
CA PHE A 129 -14.91 -7.13 -60.09
C PHE A 129 -14.39 -8.54 -59.77
N GLY A 130 -14.42 -9.46 -60.75
CA GLY A 130 -13.85 -10.79 -60.60
C GLY A 130 -12.36 -10.75 -60.27
N ASN A 131 -11.58 -9.93 -60.99
CA ASN A 131 -10.15 -9.75 -60.73
C ASN A 131 -9.90 -9.14 -59.34
N ILE A 132 -10.70 -8.15 -58.92
CA ILE A 132 -10.58 -7.54 -57.58
C ILE A 132 -10.81 -8.58 -56.48
N ILE A 133 -11.86 -9.40 -56.59
CA ILE A 133 -12.17 -10.46 -55.62
C ILE A 133 -11.00 -11.44 -55.52
N GLN A 134 -10.41 -11.82 -56.64
CA GLN A 134 -9.26 -12.72 -56.67
C GLN A 134 -8.05 -12.10 -55.98
N SER A 135 -7.71 -10.84 -56.27
CA SER A 135 -6.60 -10.12 -55.62
C SER A 135 -6.80 -9.98 -54.10
N VAL A 136 -8.03 -9.73 -53.65
CA VAL A 136 -8.36 -9.67 -52.21
C VAL A 136 -8.16 -11.04 -51.56
N ASN A 137 -8.59 -12.12 -52.19
CA ASN A 137 -8.36 -13.47 -51.65
C ASN A 137 -6.87 -13.83 -51.61
N SER A 138 -6.10 -13.51 -52.64
CA SER A 138 -4.64 -13.67 -52.62
C SER A 138 -3.99 -12.88 -51.47
N SER A 139 -4.46 -11.66 -51.22
CA SER A 139 -3.99 -10.83 -50.10
C SER A 139 -4.32 -11.46 -48.74
N ARG A 140 -5.50 -12.06 -48.59
CA ARG A 140 -5.90 -12.79 -47.37
C ARG A 140 -5.02 -14.01 -47.12
N ILE A 141 -4.68 -14.76 -48.18
CA ILE A 141 -3.76 -15.92 -48.08
C ILE A 141 -2.38 -15.45 -47.62
N LEU A 142 -1.85 -14.36 -48.20
CA LEU A 142 -0.57 -13.79 -47.78
C LEU A 142 -0.60 -13.36 -46.30
N MET A 143 -1.68 -12.70 -45.86
CA MET A 143 -1.85 -12.30 -44.46
C MET A 143 -1.92 -13.52 -43.52
N SER A 144 -2.59 -14.60 -43.93
CA SER A 144 -2.61 -15.87 -43.19
C SER A 144 -1.21 -16.48 -43.06
N ASN A 145 -0.44 -16.48 -44.15
CA ASN A 145 0.94 -16.98 -44.15
C ASN A 145 1.86 -16.14 -43.24
N ILE A 146 1.72 -14.81 -43.25
CA ILE A 146 2.46 -13.93 -42.34
C ILE A 146 2.10 -14.24 -40.88
N ARG A 147 0.81 -14.31 -40.56
CA ARG A 147 0.33 -14.59 -39.20
C ARG A 147 0.82 -15.95 -38.69
N THR A 148 0.77 -16.98 -39.51
CA THR A 148 1.21 -18.33 -39.14
C THR A 148 2.73 -18.41 -38.96
N ASN A 149 3.51 -17.74 -39.81
CA ASN A 149 4.97 -17.68 -39.65
C ASN A 149 5.39 -16.92 -38.39
N ILE A 150 4.77 -15.78 -38.10
CA ILE A 150 5.02 -15.04 -36.85
C ILE A 150 4.68 -15.90 -35.62
N SER A 151 3.57 -16.64 -35.67
CA SER A 151 3.19 -17.56 -34.59
C SER A 151 4.24 -18.64 -34.36
N LYS A 152 4.76 -19.25 -35.44
CA LYS A 152 5.84 -20.25 -35.35
C LYS A 152 7.12 -19.68 -34.75
N ILE A 153 7.58 -18.53 -35.23
CA ILE A 153 8.78 -17.86 -34.70
C ILE A 153 8.60 -17.55 -33.21
N SER A 154 7.46 -17.02 -32.81
CA SER A 154 7.16 -16.68 -31.41
C SER A 154 7.16 -17.93 -30.52
N SER A 155 6.57 -19.03 -30.99
CA SER A 155 6.56 -20.32 -30.28
C SER A 155 7.97 -20.88 -30.13
N GLU A 156 8.80 -20.84 -31.17
CA GLU A 156 10.19 -21.29 -31.10
C GLU A 156 11.02 -20.48 -30.12
N ILE A 157 10.88 -19.15 -30.13
CA ILE A 157 11.58 -18.27 -29.18
C ILE A 157 11.13 -18.57 -27.75
N LEU A 158 9.82 -18.66 -27.51
CA LEU A 158 9.27 -18.98 -26.19
C LEU A 158 9.77 -20.34 -25.68
N ASN A 159 9.78 -21.36 -26.53
CA ASN A 159 10.28 -22.68 -26.19
C ASN A 159 11.77 -22.65 -25.84
N ARG A 160 12.58 -21.91 -26.59
CA ARG A 160 14.01 -21.71 -26.27
C ARG A 160 14.20 -21.00 -24.93
N ILE A 161 13.43 -19.95 -24.66
CA ILE A 161 13.46 -19.23 -23.37
C ILE A 161 13.13 -20.19 -22.23
N ILE A 162 12.07 -21.00 -22.35
CA ILE A 162 11.68 -21.97 -21.33
C ILE A 162 12.80 -22.99 -21.11
N ASN A 163 13.37 -23.55 -22.18
CA ASN A 163 14.44 -24.54 -22.11
C ASN A 163 15.74 -24.01 -21.48
N VAL A 164 15.99 -22.69 -21.55
CA VAL A 164 17.11 -22.03 -20.86
C VAL A 164 16.75 -21.66 -19.41
N THR A 165 15.53 -21.20 -19.17
CA THR A 165 15.11 -20.69 -17.86
C THR A 165 14.97 -21.80 -16.81
N VAL A 166 14.45 -22.97 -17.20
CA VAL A 166 14.27 -24.11 -16.30
C VAL A 166 15.59 -24.56 -15.63
N PRO A 167 16.68 -24.85 -16.36
CA PRO A 167 17.95 -25.24 -15.72
C PRO A 167 18.58 -24.10 -14.91
N ILE A 168 18.46 -22.84 -15.34
CA ILE A 168 18.94 -21.69 -14.54
C ILE A 168 18.20 -21.63 -13.20
N ARG A 169 16.87 -21.80 -13.19
CA ARG A 169 16.08 -21.84 -11.95
C ARG A 169 16.52 -22.98 -11.05
N ALA A 170 16.74 -24.17 -11.61
CA ALA A 170 17.25 -25.31 -10.85
C ALA A 170 18.62 -25.01 -10.21
N MET A 171 19.53 -24.39 -10.97
CA MET A 171 20.84 -23.97 -10.46
C MET A 171 20.72 -22.98 -9.30
N VAL A 172 19.83 -21.98 -9.39
CA VAL A 172 19.57 -21.02 -8.31
C VAL A 172 19.02 -21.71 -7.07
N VAL A 173 18.12 -22.69 -7.23
CA VAL A 173 17.58 -23.48 -6.10
C VAL A 173 18.70 -24.28 -5.45
N SER A 174 19.53 -24.98 -6.23
CA SER A 174 20.69 -25.73 -5.71
C SER A 174 21.70 -24.82 -5.02
N PHE A 175 21.94 -23.62 -5.56
CA PHE A 175 22.82 -22.64 -4.92
C PHE A 175 22.28 -22.16 -3.57
N ASN A 176 20.97 -21.86 -3.49
CA ASN A 176 20.33 -21.47 -2.24
C ASN A 176 20.39 -22.62 -1.20
N ASP A 177 20.21 -23.87 -1.64
CA ASP A 177 20.39 -25.05 -0.80
C ASP A 177 21.83 -25.17 -0.26
N LEU A 178 22.84 -24.92 -1.10
CA LEU A 178 24.25 -24.91 -0.67
C LEU A 178 24.51 -23.84 0.39
N ILE A 179 24.03 -22.61 0.19
CA ILE A 179 24.20 -21.53 1.17
C ILE A 179 23.53 -21.90 2.50
N LYS A 180 22.33 -22.47 2.46
CA LYS A 180 21.63 -22.95 3.68
C LYS A 180 22.42 -24.04 4.40
N LYS A 181 23.02 -24.99 3.66
CA LYS A 181 23.90 -26.02 4.24
C LYS A 181 25.14 -25.43 4.88
N VAL A 182 25.79 -24.44 4.24
CA VAL A 182 26.94 -23.74 4.82
C VAL A 182 26.56 -23.02 6.11
N VAL A 183 25.44 -22.28 6.11
CA VAL A 183 24.93 -21.61 7.32
C VAL A 183 24.63 -22.63 8.42
N ALA A 184 24.03 -23.78 8.08
CA ALA A 184 23.75 -24.84 9.05
C ALA A 184 25.04 -25.43 9.65
N ILE A 185 26.06 -25.70 8.83
CA ILE A 185 27.36 -26.20 9.30
C ILE A 185 28.03 -25.18 10.23
N LEU A 186 28.07 -23.90 9.84
CA LEU A 186 28.63 -22.84 10.67
C LEU A 186 27.87 -22.66 11.99
N THR A 187 26.54 -22.70 11.94
CA THR A 187 25.68 -22.59 13.11
C THR A 187 25.90 -23.77 14.06
N ALA A 188 25.97 -24.99 13.54
CA ALA A 188 26.30 -26.17 14.33
C ALA A 188 27.69 -26.05 14.95
N GLY A 189 28.70 -25.65 14.18
CA GLY A 189 30.06 -25.42 14.67
C GLY A 189 30.15 -24.38 15.78
N LEU A 190 29.44 -23.25 15.64
CA LEU A 190 29.35 -22.21 16.67
C LEU A 190 28.69 -22.73 17.94
N TYR A 191 27.55 -23.41 17.84
CA TYR A 191 26.87 -23.97 19.01
C TYR A 191 27.68 -25.06 19.69
N THR A 192 28.35 -25.93 18.93
CA THR A 192 29.28 -26.91 19.50
C THR A 192 30.42 -26.21 20.22
N SER A 193 31.02 -25.18 19.63
CA SER A 193 32.10 -24.39 20.26
C SER A 193 31.65 -23.73 21.56
N ILE A 194 30.49 -23.07 21.56
CA ILE A 194 29.88 -22.47 22.76
C ILE A 194 29.61 -23.55 23.82
N THR A 195 29.10 -24.71 23.41
CA THR A 195 28.82 -25.82 24.32
C THR A 195 30.10 -26.37 24.93
N THR A 196 31.16 -26.57 24.14
CA THR A 196 32.47 -26.99 24.63
C THR A 196 33.07 -25.95 25.59
N TYR A 197 32.94 -24.66 25.28
CA TYR A 197 33.37 -23.59 26.18
C TYR A 197 32.61 -23.62 27.51
N LEU A 198 31.28 -23.79 27.49
CA LEU A 198 30.46 -23.91 28.70
C LEU A 198 30.80 -25.18 29.49
N ALA A 199 31.09 -26.30 28.83
CA ALA A 199 31.53 -27.53 29.47
C ALA A 199 32.89 -27.33 30.17
N LEU A 200 33.87 -26.70 29.50
CA LEU A 200 35.15 -26.33 30.10
C LEU A 200 34.95 -25.42 31.31
N LYS A 201 34.07 -24.42 31.18
CA LYS A 201 33.71 -23.50 32.26
C LYS A 201 33.15 -24.23 33.48
N ALA A 202 32.25 -25.19 33.26
CA ALA A 202 31.68 -26.01 34.33
C ALA A 202 32.73 -26.94 34.97
N PHE A 203 33.59 -27.57 34.15
CA PHE A 203 34.67 -28.42 34.62
C PHE A 203 35.67 -27.66 35.52
N LEU A 204 36.15 -26.50 35.06
CA LEU A 204 37.07 -25.66 35.86
C LEU A 204 36.42 -25.21 37.18
N GLY A 205 35.13 -24.88 37.15
CA GLY A 205 34.36 -24.57 38.36
C GLY A 205 34.28 -25.75 39.34
N ALA A 206 34.06 -26.97 38.83
CA ALA A 206 34.01 -28.19 39.65
C ALA A 206 35.37 -28.53 40.27
N VAL A 207 36.46 -28.42 39.50
CA VAL A 207 37.83 -28.63 40.01
C VAL A 207 38.18 -27.62 41.10
N ALA A 208 37.86 -26.33 40.87
CA ALA A 208 38.08 -25.30 41.88
C ALA A 208 37.29 -25.59 43.18
N GLN A 209 36.04 -26.04 43.06
CA GLN A 209 35.21 -26.42 44.21
C GLN A 209 35.79 -27.60 44.99
N LEU A 210 36.30 -28.63 44.29
CA LEU A 210 36.95 -29.78 44.92
C LEU A 210 38.18 -29.36 45.73
N ILE A 211 39.03 -28.51 45.15
CA ILE A 211 40.24 -28.04 45.85
C ILE A 211 39.87 -27.19 47.08
N ILE A 212 38.82 -26.36 47.00
CA ILE A 212 38.30 -25.63 48.17
C ILE A 212 37.89 -26.59 49.29
N TYR A 213 37.19 -27.69 48.98
CA TYR A 213 36.82 -28.68 50.00
C TYR A 213 38.03 -29.35 50.65
N VAL A 214 39.06 -29.66 49.87
CA VAL A 214 40.33 -30.20 50.40
C VAL A 214 41.00 -29.18 51.33
N LEU A 215 41.02 -27.90 50.95
CA LEU A 215 41.59 -26.82 51.79
C LEU A 215 40.83 -26.65 53.12
N VAL A 216 39.49 -26.70 53.10
CA VAL A 216 38.69 -26.62 54.33
C VAL A 216 38.98 -27.80 55.27
N ALA A 217 39.11 -29.01 54.72
CA ALA A 217 39.49 -30.19 55.50
C ALA A 217 40.92 -30.10 56.07
N ALA A 218 41.86 -29.51 55.33
CA ALA A 218 43.22 -29.29 55.83
C ALA A 218 43.25 -28.31 57.02
N VAL A 219 42.42 -27.27 57.00
CA VAL A 219 42.30 -26.31 58.11
C VAL A 219 41.84 -26.99 59.40
N SER A 220 40.85 -27.90 59.35
CA SER A 220 40.36 -28.58 60.56
C SER A 220 41.43 -29.46 61.21
N VAL A 221 42.26 -30.12 60.40
CA VAL A 221 43.42 -30.89 60.88
C VAL A 221 44.47 -29.97 61.52
N ILE A 222 44.81 -28.85 60.87
CA ILE A 222 45.80 -27.89 61.39
C ILE A 222 45.34 -27.29 62.72
N ILE A 223 44.07 -26.92 62.85
CA ILE A 223 43.50 -26.42 64.12
C ILE A 223 43.66 -27.46 65.23
N SER A 224 43.41 -28.74 64.92
CA SER A 224 43.56 -29.84 65.88
C SER A 224 45.02 -30.01 66.34
N LEU A 225 45.99 -29.81 65.44
CA LEU A 225 47.43 -29.86 65.77
C LEU A 225 47.89 -28.68 66.65
N TRP A 226 47.24 -27.51 66.56
CA TRP A 226 47.55 -26.36 67.42
C TRP A 226 47.11 -26.55 68.88
N LEU A 227 46.10 -27.40 69.14
CA LEU A 227 45.57 -27.64 70.49
C LEU A 227 46.54 -28.39 71.43
N ILE A 228 47.52 -29.10 70.88
CA ILE A 228 48.45 -29.96 71.63
C ILE A 228 49.88 -29.44 71.45
N PRO A 229 50.57 -28.96 72.52
CA PRO A 229 51.90 -28.35 72.42
C PRO A 229 52.98 -29.21 71.75
N ALA A 230 52.90 -30.54 71.88
CA ALA A 230 53.84 -31.46 71.24
C ALA A 230 53.80 -31.42 69.70
N PHE A 231 52.68 -30.99 69.11
CA PHE A 231 52.49 -30.96 67.65
C PHE A 231 52.68 -29.58 67.01
N TRP A 232 53.07 -28.56 67.79
CA TRP A 232 53.29 -27.20 67.27
C TRP A 232 54.28 -27.11 66.10
N PRO A 233 55.43 -27.81 66.07
CA PRO A 233 56.33 -27.78 64.91
C PRO A 233 55.64 -28.24 63.62
N MET A 234 54.80 -29.27 63.72
CA MET A 234 54.01 -29.79 62.59
C MET A 234 52.89 -28.82 62.19
N ALA A 235 52.24 -28.18 63.17
CA ALA A 235 51.20 -27.18 62.94
C ALA A 235 51.74 -25.93 62.23
N VAL A 236 52.93 -25.45 62.62
CA VAL A 236 53.61 -24.32 61.96
C VAL A 236 53.90 -24.64 60.49
N THR A 237 54.46 -25.83 60.23
CA THR A 237 54.79 -26.27 58.88
C THR A 237 53.52 -26.43 58.02
N GLY A 238 52.47 -27.06 58.57
CA GLY A 238 51.18 -27.22 57.90
C GLY A 238 50.50 -25.89 57.59
N THR A 239 50.57 -24.92 58.51
CA THR A 239 50.02 -23.58 58.32
C THR A 239 50.74 -22.82 57.19
N ALA A 240 52.07 -22.95 57.10
CA ALA A 240 52.85 -22.33 56.03
C ALA A 240 52.50 -22.88 54.64
N ILE A 241 52.41 -24.21 54.51
CA ILE A 241 52.04 -24.88 53.25
C ILE A 241 50.59 -24.54 52.86
N PHE A 242 49.66 -24.61 53.81
CA PHE A 242 48.27 -24.26 53.59
C PHE A 242 48.12 -22.81 53.09
N SER A 243 48.86 -21.87 53.69
CA SER A 243 48.81 -20.46 53.31
C SER A 243 49.32 -20.24 51.89
N ALA A 244 50.44 -20.88 51.50
CA ALA A 244 50.99 -20.78 50.16
C ALA A 244 50.03 -21.30 49.07
N ILE A 245 49.39 -22.46 49.32
CA ILE A 245 48.42 -23.04 48.39
C ILE A 245 47.14 -22.18 48.32
N SER A 246 46.66 -21.68 49.46
CA SER A 246 45.46 -20.86 49.54
C SER A 246 45.60 -19.52 48.82
N ILE A 247 46.76 -18.87 48.93
CA ILE A 247 47.06 -17.62 48.21
C ILE A 247 47.07 -17.87 46.70
N THR A 248 47.76 -18.93 46.26
CA THR A 248 47.84 -19.29 44.83
C THR A 248 46.46 -19.63 44.27
N MET A 249 45.64 -20.37 45.03
CA MET A 249 44.25 -20.65 44.68
C MET A 249 43.39 -19.36 44.65
N GLY A 250 43.62 -18.42 45.58
CA GLY A 250 42.92 -17.13 45.58
C GLY A 250 43.14 -16.35 44.27
N ILE A 251 44.38 -16.30 43.79
CA ILE A 251 44.72 -15.67 42.49
C ILE A 251 44.03 -16.41 41.33
N PHE A 252 44.07 -17.75 41.35
CA PHE A 252 43.40 -18.57 40.35
C PHE A 252 41.88 -18.35 40.34
N LEU A 253 41.23 -18.23 41.49
CA LEU A 253 39.80 -17.93 41.60
C LEU A 253 39.46 -16.52 41.09
N VAL A 254 40.31 -15.53 41.33
CA VAL A 254 40.15 -14.18 40.76
C VAL A 254 40.22 -14.26 39.23
N PHE A 255 41.16 -15.02 38.67
CA PHE A 255 41.24 -15.27 37.23
C PHE A 255 39.96 -15.97 36.70
N LEU A 256 39.50 -17.05 37.35
CA LEU A 256 38.27 -17.75 36.93
C LEU A 256 37.02 -16.86 37.00
N THR A 257 36.94 -15.95 37.97
CA THR A 257 35.77 -15.09 38.19
C THR A 257 35.79 -13.81 37.34
N GLN A 258 36.94 -13.19 37.13
CA GLN A 258 37.07 -11.95 36.36
C GLN A 258 37.30 -12.18 34.87
N VAL A 259 38.07 -13.20 34.51
CA VAL A 259 38.39 -13.49 33.09
C VAL A 259 37.35 -14.45 32.52
N LEU A 260 37.10 -15.59 33.18
CA LEU A 260 36.17 -16.62 32.68
C LEU A 260 34.72 -16.48 33.19
N HIS A 261 34.45 -15.50 34.06
CA HIS A 261 33.13 -15.23 34.62
C HIS A 261 32.46 -16.47 35.26
N ILE A 262 33.25 -17.39 35.81
CA ILE A 262 32.77 -18.59 36.50
C ILE A 262 32.27 -18.19 37.88
N LYS A 263 31.04 -18.54 38.21
CA LYS A 263 30.51 -18.43 39.58
C LYS A 263 30.67 -19.80 40.24
N THR A 264 31.58 -19.91 41.21
CA THR A 264 31.67 -21.12 42.04
C THR A 264 30.51 -21.09 43.05
N ASN A 265 29.63 -22.10 42.99
CA ASN A 265 28.39 -22.13 43.78
C ASN A 265 28.61 -22.46 45.28
N GLY A 266 29.85 -22.58 45.76
CA GLY A 266 30.16 -23.05 47.12
C GLY A 266 30.50 -21.99 48.17
N LEU A 267 30.76 -20.73 47.79
CA LEU A 267 30.87 -19.64 48.75
C LEU A 267 29.84 -18.57 48.42
N LYS A 268 28.85 -18.40 49.29
CA LYS A 268 28.20 -17.10 49.47
C LYS A 268 29.26 -16.14 49.99
N ILE A 269 30.09 -15.63 49.09
CA ILE A 269 30.75 -14.35 49.30
C ILE A 269 29.60 -13.41 49.70
N PRO A 270 29.62 -12.78 50.90
CA PRO A 270 28.60 -11.81 51.25
C PRO A 270 28.56 -10.86 50.07
N LYS A 271 27.39 -10.78 49.42
CA LYS A 271 27.21 -9.89 48.28
C LYS A 271 27.72 -8.54 48.75
N GLY A 272 28.87 -8.11 48.19
CA GLY A 272 29.28 -6.73 48.32
C GLY A 272 28.06 -5.87 47.96
N PRO A 273 27.92 -4.69 48.60
CA PRO A 273 26.71 -3.89 48.48
C PRO A 273 26.31 -3.84 47.00
N LYS A 274 25.07 -4.27 46.71
CA LYS A 274 24.50 -4.17 45.36
C LYS A 274 24.87 -2.78 44.86
N ARG A 275 25.57 -2.71 43.72
CA ARG A 275 25.92 -1.42 43.10
C ARG A 275 24.68 -0.53 43.16
N PRO A 276 24.76 0.69 43.71
CA PRO A 276 23.60 1.55 43.80
C PRO A 276 23.02 1.71 42.40
N LYS A 277 21.72 1.49 42.26
CA LYS A 277 21.02 1.71 40.99
C LYS A 277 21.24 3.15 40.60
N ILE A 278 22.00 3.33 39.55
CA ILE A 278 22.42 4.62 39.05
C ILE A 278 21.18 5.31 38.46
N ARG A 279 20.91 6.54 38.86
CA ARG A 279 19.68 7.26 38.49
C ARG A 279 20.03 8.32 37.46
N THR A 280 19.35 8.26 36.33
CA THR A 280 19.70 8.98 35.11
C THR A 280 18.64 10.05 34.82
N CYS A 281 18.89 11.31 35.20
CA CYS A 281 17.91 12.41 35.12
C CYS A 281 18.56 13.81 35.16
N PHE A 282 17.72 14.84 35.01
CA PHE A 282 18.05 16.27 34.99
C PHE A 282 17.61 17.00 36.27
N ASP A 283 18.21 18.17 36.55
CA ASP A 283 17.76 19.08 37.60
C ASP A 283 16.37 19.64 37.32
N LYS A 284 15.60 19.92 38.38
CA LYS A 284 14.22 20.43 38.30
C LYS A 284 14.09 21.71 37.48
N ASN A 285 15.10 22.57 37.47
CA ASN A 285 15.09 23.87 36.77
C ASN A 285 15.58 23.80 35.33
N THR A 286 15.90 22.60 34.82
CA THR A 286 16.34 22.44 33.43
C THR A 286 15.28 22.98 32.48
N LEU A 287 15.65 23.99 31.70
CA LEU A 287 14.77 24.68 30.78
C LEU A 287 14.70 23.92 29.46
N MET A 288 13.49 23.55 29.05
CA MET A 288 13.22 22.84 27.81
C MET A 288 12.40 23.73 26.88
N LYS A 289 12.73 23.68 25.59
CA LYS A 289 12.02 24.42 24.55
C LYS A 289 10.77 23.64 24.15
N MET A 290 9.62 24.30 24.20
CA MET A 290 8.31 23.73 23.86
C MET A 290 8.02 23.89 22.36
N GLY A 291 7.04 23.15 21.83
CA GLY A 291 6.65 23.21 20.42
C GLY A 291 6.14 24.59 19.97
N ASP A 292 5.64 25.40 20.90
CA ASP A 292 5.24 26.81 20.68
C ASP A 292 6.39 27.81 20.87
N TYR A 293 7.63 27.32 20.96
CA TYR A 293 8.86 28.09 21.17
C TYR A 293 9.01 28.74 22.56
N THR A 294 8.08 28.49 23.49
CA THR A 294 8.23 28.92 24.88
C THR A 294 9.25 28.05 25.63
N MET A 295 9.75 28.54 26.76
CA MET A 295 10.65 27.78 27.63
C MET A 295 9.89 27.33 28.88
N LYS A 296 10.01 26.04 29.23
CA LYS A 296 9.36 25.45 30.40
C LYS A 296 10.36 24.62 31.20
N LYS A 297 10.30 24.66 32.53
CA LYS A 297 11.14 23.80 33.37
C LYS A 297 10.68 22.35 33.22
N ILE A 298 11.62 21.41 33.28
CA ILE A 298 11.32 19.97 33.26
C ILE A 298 10.40 19.56 34.43
N SER A 299 10.49 20.24 35.58
CA SER A 299 9.58 20.03 36.70
C SER A 299 8.13 20.38 36.39
N ASP A 300 7.89 21.29 35.45
CA ASP A 300 6.57 21.88 35.17
C ASP A 300 5.93 21.26 33.91
N ILE A 301 6.71 20.53 33.10
CA ILE A 301 6.23 19.78 31.94
C ILE A 301 5.24 18.69 32.38
N ASN A 302 4.15 18.52 31.64
CA ASN A 302 3.17 17.46 31.87
C ASN A 302 3.24 16.42 30.74
N VAL A 303 2.80 15.20 31.04
CA VAL A 303 2.56 14.20 29.99
C VAL A 303 1.51 14.73 29.00
N GLY A 304 1.77 14.54 27.71
CA GLY A 304 0.97 15.12 26.62
C GLY A 304 1.47 16.47 26.10
N ASP A 305 2.37 17.17 26.81
CA ASP A 305 2.98 18.40 26.29
C ASP A 305 3.83 18.10 25.04
N GLU A 306 3.90 19.07 24.11
CA GLU A 306 4.71 19.00 22.89
C GLU A 306 6.04 19.74 23.09
N LEU A 307 7.16 19.01 23.00
CA LEU A 307 8.51 19.55 23.01
C LEU A 307 8.92 19.99 21.61
N TRP A 308 9.85 20.95 21.54
CA TRP A 308 10.44 21.36 20.28
C TRP A 308 11.26 20.21 19.65
N SER A 309 11.15 20.08 18.34
CA SER A 309 11.83 19.08 17.52
C SER A 309 12.32 19.71 16.22
N ASN A 310 13.31 19.06 15.59
CA ASN A 310 13.78 19.44 14.27
C ASN A 310 12.89 18.80 13.20
N GLY A 311 12.33 19.61 12.31
CA GLY A 311 11.47 19.19 11.20
C GLY A 311 9.98 19.12 11.58
N ASP A 312 9.19 18.45 10.75
CA ASP A 312 7.72 18.41 10.89
C ASP A 312 7.21 17.33 11.87
N THR A 313 8.09 16.71 12.65
CA THR A 313 7.73 15.60 13.54
C THR A 313 7.38 16.11 14.94
N LYS A 314 6.17 15.83 15.42
CA LYS A 314 5.77 16.19 16.79
C LYS A 314 6.52 15.36 17.84
N ASN A 315 7.12 16.01 18.82
CA ASN A 315 7.76 15.35 19.95
C ASN A 315 6.91 15.45 21.22
N ILE A 316 6.06 14.44 21.45
CA ILE A 316 5.11 14.43 22.57
C ILE A 316 5.72 13.75 23.78
N VAL A 317 5.56 14.33 24.96
CA VAL A 317 5.95 13.71 26.24
C VAL A 317 5.00 12.56 26.56
N THR A 318 5.50 11.32 26.54
CA THR A 318 4.72 10.11 26.80
C THR A 318 4.79 9.68 28.26
N ALA A 319 5.90 9.93 28.95
CA ALA A 319 6.00 9.71 30.39
C ALA A 319 6.84 10.80 31.07
N LYS A 320 6.56 11.03 32.36
CA LYS A 320 7.33 11.91 33.23
C LYS A 320 7.77 11.13 34.46
N LEU A 321 9.07 11.09 34.69
CA LEU A 321 9.70 10.42 35.81
C LEU A 321 10.17 11.44 36.82
N LYS A 322 9.89 11.15 38.09
CA LYS A 322 10.34 11.91 39.25
C LYS A 322 11.12 10.95 40.15
N LEU A 323 12.43 11.16 40.30
CA LEU A 323 13.30 10.25 41.03
C LEU A 323 13.98 10.94 42.21
N LEU A 324 14.23 10.20 43.28
CA LEU A 324 15.12 10.65 44.34
C LEU A 324 16.56 10.81 43.78
N THR A 325 17.29 11.86 44.16
CA THR A 325 18.67 12.10 43.68
C THR A 325 19.71 11.18 44.32
N SER A 326 19.37 10.51 45.44
CA SER A 326 20.34 9.75 46.23
C SER A 326 21.14 8.75 45.37
N HIS A 327 22.48 8.83 45.45
CA HIS A 327 23.47 8.01 44.72
C HIS A 327 23.78 8.41 43.27
N SER A 328 23.29 9.56 42.77
CA SER A 328 23.70 10.09 41.46
C SER A 328 24.70 11.25 41.60
N LYS A 329 25.84 11.14 40.91
CA LYS A 329 26.77 12.27 40.73
C LYS A 329 26.22 13.18 39.63
N MET A 330 26.03 14.45 39.95
CA MET A 330 25.53 15.46 39.00
C MET A 330 26.69 16.19 38.34
N TYR A 331 26.47 16.60 37.10
CA TYR A 331 27.42 17.29 36.25
C TYR A 331 26.74 18.52 35.64
N LYS A 332 27.55 19.54 35.36
CA LYS A 332 27.17 20.69 34.55
C LYS A 332 27.75 20.50 33.15
N LEU A 333 26.89 20.51 32.14
CA LEU A 333 27.24 20.45 30.72
C LEU A 333 26.58 21.64 30.02
N GLY A 334 27.37 22.65 29.64
CA GLY A 334 26.85 23.98 29.30
C GLY A 334 26.03 24.56 30.45
N ASP A 335 24.76 24.89 30.20
CA ASP A 335 23.81 25.36 31.21
C ASP A 335 22.92 24.25 31.80
N VAL A 336 23.14 22.99 31.41
CA VAL A 336 22.34 21.85 31.85
C VAL A 336 22.96 21.19 33.07
N ILE A 337 22.19 21.02 34.13
CA ILE A 337 22.57 20.21 35.29
C ILE A 337 21.92 18.82 35.16
N ILE A 338 22.75 17.79 35.10
CA ILE A 338 22.32 16.44 34.71
C ILE A 338 23.16 15.37 35.39
N SER A 339 22.58 14.20 35.64
CA SER A 339 23.31 13.05 36.16
C SER A 339 24.41 12.58 35.19
N GLY A 340 25.56 12.17 35.72
CA GLY A 340 26.71 11.77 34.90
C GLY A 340 26.50 10.51 34.06
N THR A 341 25.41 9.78 34.28
CA THR A 341 25.07 8.56 33.57
C THR A 341 23.94 8.73 32.57
N HIS A 342 23.45 9.95 32.38
CA HIS A 342 22.59 10.27 31.25
C HIS A 342 23.36 10.23 29.94
N ARG A 343 22.72 9.78 28.87
CA ARG A 343 23.35 9.78 27.55
C ARG A 343 23.15 11.10 26.82
N VAL A 344 24.25 11.58 26.27
CA VAL A 344 24.31 12.76 25.41
C VAL A 344 24.98 12.37 24.10
N LYS A 345 24.52 12.95 22.99
CA LYS A 345 25.08 12.72 21.67
C LYS A 345 26.30 13.62 21.47
N TYR A 346 27.45 13.02 21.18
CA TYR A 346 28.72 13.71 20.94
C TYR A 346 29.45 13.02 19.77
N ASP A 347 29.88 13.78 18.76
CA ASP A 347 30.52 13.27 17.54
C ASP A 347 29.78 12.07 16.89
N GLY A 348 28.45 12.16 16.84
CA GLY A 348 27.59 11.12 16.25
C GLY A 348 27.37 9.88 17.13
N SER A 349 28.00 9.79 18.31
CA SER A 349 27.89 8.65 19.23
C SER A 349 27.19 9.03 20.53
N TRP A 350 26.48 8.07 21.13
CA TRP A 350 25.89 8.22 22.46
C TRP A 350 26.93 7.92 23.54
N ILE A 351 27.26 8.91 24.36
CA ILE A 351 28.18 8.77 25.49
C ILE A 351 27.50 9.18 26.80
N PHE A 352 27.98 8.67 27.93
CA PHE A 352 27.57 9.16 29.23
C PHE A 352 28.06 10.60 29.44
N VAL A 353 27.26 11.45 30.07
CA VAL A 353 27.65 12.85 30.36
C VAL A 353 28.97 12.91 31.14
N SER A 354 29.21 12.00 32.08
CA SER A 354 30.47 11.92 32.83
C SER A 354 31.71 11.71 31.97
N LYS A 355 31.55 11.29 30.70
CA LYS A 355 32.61 11.11 29.71
C LYS A 355 32.67 12.24 28.67
N HIS A 356 31.71 13.18 28.69
CA HIS A 356 31.70 14.29 27.75
C HIS A 356 32.84 15.28 28.09
N PRO A 357 33.62 15.76 27.11
CA PRO A 357 34.80 16.60 27.38
C PRO A 357 34.46 17.89 28.16
N ASP A 358 33.32 18.50 27.86
CA ASP A 358 32.88 19.73 28.53
C ASP A 358 32.15 19.52 29.87
N ALA A 359 31.92 18.28 30.30
CA ALA A 359 31.15 18.01 31.51
C ALA A 359 31.99 18.24 32.77
N LYS A 360 31.45 19.03 33.71
CA LYS A 360 32.09 19.34 34.99
C LYS A 360 31.30 18.75 36.15
N ILE A 361 31.96 17.98 37.01
CA ILE A 361 31.31 17.39 38.19
C ILE A 361 30.84 18.49 39.16
N ILE A 362 29.67 18.30 39.75
CA ILE A 362 29.13 19.14 40.82
C ILE A 362 29.27 18.37 42.13
N GLU A 363 30.20 18.79 42.98
CA GLU A 363 30.48 18.12 44.26
C GLU A 363 29.32 18.22 45.25
N ASN A 364 28.63 19.37 45.30
CA ASN A 364 27.58 19.67 46.27
C ASN A 364 26.24 19.97 45.60
N TYR A 365 25.58 18.94 45.08
CA TYR A 365 24.21 19.04 44.58
C TYR A 365 23.20 18.60 45.65
N ASN A 366 22.36 19.53 46.11
CA ASN A 366 21.52 19.34 47.30
C ASN A 366 20.03 19.10 46.99
N GLU A 367 19.63 19.11 45.72
CA GLU A 367 18.23 18.90 45.37
C GLU A 367 17.84 17.43 45.58
N PRO A 368 16.76 17.14 46.34
CA PRO A 368 16.40 15.77 46.70
C PRO A 368 15.78 14.97 45.56
N VAL A 369 15.37 15.65 44.48
CA VAL A 369 14.64 15.09 43.36
C VAL A 369 15.22 15.56 42.02
N ILE A 370 15.28 14.63 41.07
CA ILE A 370 15.64 14.83 39.67
C ILE A 370 14.54 14.30 38.76
N TYR A 371 14.47 14.80 37.53
CA TYR A 371 13.37 14.57 36.59
C TYR A 371 13.88 14.02 35.26
N CYS A 372 13.12 13.14 34.62
CA CYS A 372 13.35 12.72 33.24
C CYS A 372 12.01 12.55 32.53
N LEU A 373 12.06 12.50 31.20
CA LEU A 373 10.90 12.33 30.34
C LEU A 373 11.12 11.11 29.45
N ASN A 374 10.02 10.50 29.01
CA ASN A 374 9.96 9.71 27.77
C ASN A 374 9.20 10.50 26.72
N THR A 375 9.61 10.32 25.47
CA THR A 375 9.07 11.08 24.35
C THR A 375 8.82 10.22 23.12
N THR A 376 8.02 10.70 22.18
CA THR A 376 7.78 10.00 20.91
C THR A 376 9.02 9.97 20.01
N CYS A 377 9.93 10.95 20.14
CA CYS A 377 11.16 10.99 19.34
C CYS A 377 12.34 10.22 19.96
N LYS A 378 12.25 9.76 21.21
CA LYS A 378 13.34 9.10 21.95
C LYS A 378 14.58 9.94 22.25
N GLU A 379 14.59 11.17 21.76
CA GLU A 379 15.60 12.17 22.04
C GLU A 379 14.98 13.57 22.09
N PHE A 380 15.63 14.49 22.78
CA PHE A 380 15.25 15.89 22.85
C PHE A 380 16.48 16.79 23.01
N LYS A 381 16.36 18.05 22.56
CA LYS A 381 17.44 19.04 22.59
C LYS A 381 17.29 19.96 23.81
N ILE A 382 18.37 20.19 24.53
CA ILE A 382 18.47 21.18 25.62
C ILE A 382 19.75 21.98 25.42
N GLY A 383 19.62 23.31 25.23
CA GLY A 383 20.73 24.14 24.78
C GLY A 383 21.24 23.64 23.43
N ASP A 384 22.54 23.42 23.31
CA ASP A 384 23.17 22.88 22.09
C ASP A 384 23.29 21.35 22.07
N TYR A 385 22.91 20.69 23.16
CA TYR A 385 23.11 19.26 23.35
C TYR A 385 21.83 18.46 23.06
N VAL A 386 22.01 17.27 22.51
CA VAL A 386 20.93 16.29 22.28
C VAL A 386 21.07 15.16 23.29
N PHE A 387 20.01 14.92 24.05
CA PHE A 387 19.96 13.88 25.08
C PHE A 387 18.95 12.80 24.68
N SER A 388 19.22 11.57 25.10
CA SER A 388 18.21 10.51 25.02
C SER A 388 17.15 10.74 26.09
N ASP A 389 15.96 10.18 25.87
CA ASP A 389 14.94 10.07 26.90
C ASP A 389 15.27 8.93 27.89
N TRP A 390 14.34 8.58 28.80
CA TRP A 390 14.62 7.65 29.90
C TRP A 390 14.81 6.19 29.45
N ASP A 391 14.05 5.72 28.47
CA ASP A 391 14.14 4.33 28.03
C ASP A 391 15.42 4.02 27.24
N GLU A 392 16.15 5.05 26.80
CA GLU A 392 17.40 4.96 26.05
C GLU A 392 17.33 4.01 24.84
N VAL A 393 16.15 3.85 24.22
CA VAL A 393 15.98 2.94 23.09
C VAL A 393 16.78 3.43 21.89
N THR A 394 17.85 2.71 21.57
CA THR A 394 18.67 2.98 20.38
C THR A 394 18.07 2.37 19.12
N GLU A 395 18.61 2.76 17.97
CA GLU A 395 18.29 2.14 16.67
C GLU A 395 18.49 0.63 16.66
N GLU A 396 19.55 0.13 17.30
CA GLU A 396 19.83 -1.30 17.41
C GLU A 396 18.75 -2.01 18.23
N ASN A 397 18.36 -1.42 19.37
CA ASN A 397 17.28 -1.95 20.21
C ASN A 397 15.95 -1.99 19.45
N TYR A 398 15.64 -0.94 18.69
CA TYR A 398 14.45 -0.88 17.85
C TYR A 398 14.40 -2.01 16.82
N LEU A 399 15.51 -2.27 16.12
CA LEU A 399 15.59 -3.36 15.13
C LEU A 399 15.34 -4.74 15.76
N VAL A 400 15.88 -4.97 16.96
CA VAL A 400 15.68 -6.21 17.71
C VAL A 400 14.20 -6.36 18.12
N ILE A 401 13.59 -5.31 18.68
CA ILE A 401 12.19 -5.30 19.09
C ILE A 401 11.28 -5.57 17.89
N ASN A 402 11.51 -4.86 16.78
CA ASN A 402 10.70 -5.00 15.58
C ASN A 402 10.79 -6.40 14.97
N LYS A 403 11.99 -7.01 14.95
CA LYS A 403 12.19 -8.40 14.52
C LYS A 403 11.47 -9.39 15.44
N TYR A 404 11.52 -9.18 16.75
CA TYR A 404 10.82 -10.01 17.72
C TYR A 404 9.30 -9.96 17.50
N LEU A 405 8.73 -8.76 17.35
CA LEU A 405 7.30 -8.57 17.11
C LEU A 405 6.84 -9.24 15.81
N LYS A 406 7.61 -9.12 14.72
CA LYS A 406 7.34 -9.84 13.46
C LYS A 406 7.26 -11.36 13.62
N SER A 407 8.07 -11.91 14.52
CA SER A 407 8.12 -13.36 14.75
C SER A 407 7.05 -13.89 15.71
N THR A 408 6.48 -13.03 16.55
CA THR A 408 5.62 -13.46 17.68
C THR A 408 4.20 -12.89 17.64
N ASN A 409 3.97 -11.80 16.91
CA ASN A 409 2.68 -11.12 16.85
C ASN A 409 2.14 -11.08 15.41
N ALA A 410 0.92 -11.59 15.22
CA ALA A 410 0.26 -11.66 13.91
C ALA A 410 0.01 -10.28 13.29
N GLU A 411 -0.21 -9.24 14.10
CA GLU A 411 -0.44 -7.86 13.65
C GLU A 411 0.81 -7.24 13.00
N TYR A 412 2.00 -7.56 13.52
CA TYR A 412 3.27 -7.00 13.06
C TYR A 412 3.97 -7.89 12.03
N LYS A 413 3.35 -8.97 11.56
CA LYS A 413 3.99 -9.96 10.67
C LYS A 413 4.45 -9.36 9.34
N GLU A 414 3.69 -8.39 8.81
CA GLU A 414 3.98 -7.71 7.54
C GLU A 414 4.15 -6.17 7.71
N LYS A 415 4.06 -5.66 8.94
CA LYS A 415 4.15 -4.22 9.25
C LYS A 415 5.24 -3.95 10.28
N ASP A 416 6.10 -2.98 10.01
CA ASP A 416 7.05 -2.47 10.99
C ASP A 416 6.34 -1.65 12.08
N LEU A 417 6.76 -1.83 13.33
CA LEU A 417 6.37 -0.94 14.42
C LEU A 417 6.87 0.48 14.11
N GLU A 418 5.99 1.47 14.09
CA GLU A 418 6.43 2.86 13.91
C GLU A 418 7.28 3.29 15.12
N LYS A 419 8.45 3.89 14.88
CA LYS A 419 9.37 4.29 15.96
C LYS A 419 8.72 5.17 17.02
N LYS A 420 7.83 6.07 16.58
CA LYS A 420 7.06 6.94 17.47
C LYS A 420 6.16 6.18 18.43
N ASP A 421 5.78 4.93 18.13
CA ASP A 421 4.87 4.09 18.90
C ASP A 421 5.59 3.05 19.76
N ILE A 422 6.93 3.01 19.75
CA ILE A 422 7.73 2.12 20.62
C ILE A 422 7.32 2.26 22.09
N HIS A 423 7.06 3.50 22.53
CA HIS A 423 6.65 3.78 23.90
C HIS A 423 5.43 2.96 24.33
N ARG A 424 4.49 2.64 23.42
CA ARG A 424 3.28 1.85 23.74
C ARG A 424 3.58 0.44 24.25
N LEU A 425 4.77 -0.10 23.96
CA LEU A 425 5.19 -1.42 24.45
C LEU A 425 5.71 -1.39 25.89
N PHE A 426 6.25 -0.24 26.33
CA PHE A 426 6.96 -0.10 27.60
C PHE A 426 6.21 0.76 28.61
N ASP A 427 5.44 1.74 28.13
CA ASP A 427 4.66 2.69 28.90
C ASP A 427 3.35 2.04 29.39
N MET A 428 3.49 0.96 30.17
CA MET A 428 2.38 0.34 30.89
C MET A 428 2.24 0.94 32.29
N GLY A 429 1.01 1.16 32.73
CA GLY A 429 0.73 1.76 34.03
C GLY A 429 -0.57 1.27 34.65
N PHE A 430 -0.82 1.75 35.86
CA PHE A 430 -2.01 1.46 36.65
C PHE A 430 -2.90 2.70 36.76
N ASP A 431 -4.20 2.47 36.85
CA ASP A 431 -5.17 3.54 37.09
C ASP A 431 -4.87 4.25 38.43
N GLU A 432 -5.22 5.54 38.51
CA GLU A 432 -4.95 6.38 39.67
C GLU A 432 -5.55 5.82 40.98
N TYR A 433 -6.70 5.13 40.90
CA TYR A 433 -7.41 4.55 42.04
C TYR A 433 -6.91 3.16 42.41
N THR A 434 -5.91 2.62 41.69
CA THR A 434 -5.29 1.34 42.02
C THR A 434 -4.66 1.41 43.42
N TYR A 435 -4.96 0.44 44.27
CA TYR A 435 -4.51 0.44 45.66
C TYR A 435 -3.18 -0.28 45.85
N VAL A 436 -2.23 0.38 46.51
CA VAL A 436 -0.92 -0.14 46.91
C VAL A 436 -0.85 -0.24 48.43
N HIS A 437 -0.36 -1.38 48.94
CA HIS A 437 -0.16 -1.56 50.37
C HIS A 437 1.21 -1.03 50.82
N LEU A 438 1.21 -0.14 51.80
CA LEU A 438 2.41 0.36 52.47
C LEU A 438 2.76 -0.52 53.68
N LYS A 439 4.01 -0.44 54.14
CA LYS A 439 4.55 -1.23 55.26
C LYS A 439 3.76 -1.07 56.57
N ASP A 440 3.21 0.12 56.81
CA ASP A 440 2.48 0.46 58.04
C ASP A 440 0.99 0.07 58.01
N ARG A 441 0.61 -0.93 57.20
CA ARG A 441 -0.78 -1.37 56.96
C ARG A 441 -1.72 -0.30 56.36
N LYS A 442 -1.18 0.84 55.94
CA LYS A 442 -1.92 1.86 55.18
C LYS A 442 -2.08 1.40 53.73
N ILE A 443 -3.25 1.65 53.17
CA ILE A 443 -3.53 1.47 51.75
C ILE A 443 -3.51 2.87 51.13
N ALA A 444 -2.68 3.06 50.10
CA ALA A 444 -2.62 4.30 49.35
C ALA A 444 -3.09 4.05 47.91
N LYS A 445 -3.78 5.04 47.32
CA LYS A 445 -3.99 5.06 45.87
C LYS A 445 -2.65 5.21 45.16
N MET A 446 -2.53 4.69 43.94
CA MET A 446 -1.28 4.73 43.17
C MET A 446 -0.79 6.16 42.98
N SER A 447 -1.70 7.09 42.66
CA SER A 447 -1.39 8.52 42.53
C SER A 447 -0.97 9.20 43.85
N CYS A 448 -1.25 8.58 44.99
CA CYS A 448 -0.93 9.12 46.32
C CYS A 448 0.39 8.57 46.90
N VAL A 449 1.04 7.63 46.21
CA VAL A 449 2.35 7.09 46.62
C VAL A 449 3.42 8.19 46.50
N LYS A 450 4.27 8.32 47.52
CA LYS A 450 5.30 9.34 47.58
C LYS A 450 6.70 8.74 47.43
N LEU A 451 7.63 9.56 46.96
CA LEU A 451 9.05 9.21 46.95
C LEU A 451 9.54 8.93 48.37
N GLY A 452 10.22 7.79 48.54
CA GLY A 452 10.72 7.33 49.83
C GLY A 452 9.76 6.41 50.59
N ASP A 453 8.51 6.27 50.16
CA ASP A 453 7.57 5.32 50.75
C ASP A 453 8.11 3.88 50.70
N VAL A 454 7.77 3.10 51.72
CA VAL A 454 8.13 1.68 51.81
C VAL A 454 6.86 0.85 51.68
N LEU A 455 6.83 -0.01 50.66
CA LEU A 455 5.70 -0.88 50.37
C LEU A 455 5.65 -2.06 51.36
N LYS A 456 4.52 -2.77 51.40
CA LYS A 456 4.20 -3.85 52.36
C LYS A 456 5.35 -4.85 52.57
N ASN A 457 6.03 -5.24 51.50
CA ASN A 457 7.07 -6.27 51.53
C ASN A 457 8.49 -5.69 51.65
N GLY A 458 8.62 -4.38 51.92
CA GLY A 458 9.89 -3.70 52.18
C GLY A 458 10.57 -3.13 50.95
N GLU A 459 9.86 -3.03 49.81
CA GLU A 459 10.33 -2.32 48.62
C GLU A 459 10.33 -0.81 48.91
N LYS A 460 11.43 -0.12 48.63
CA LYS A 460 11.51 1.34 48.74
C LYS A 460 11.23 1.98 47.39
N VAL A 461 10.24 2.87 47.35
CA VAL A 461 9.90 3.66 46.16
C VAL A 461 10.93 4.76 45.98
N TYR A 462 11.71 4.69 44.91
CA TYR A 462 12.73 5.71 44.59
C TYR A 462 12.36 6.55 43.37
N GLY A 463 11.35 6.14 42.62
CA GLY A 463 10.84 6.86 41.46
C GLY A 463 9.33 6.72 41.29
N LEU A 464 8.71 7.79 40.82
CA LEU A 464 7.30 7.85 40.43
C LEU A 464 7.24 8.15 38.93
N VAL A 465 6.34 7.48 38.22
CA VAL A 465 6.18 7.62 36.77
C VAL A 465 4.73 7.97 36.46
N GLU A 466 4.51 9.11 35.81
CA GLU A 466 3.25 9.47 35.18
C GLU A 466 3.36 9.13 33.69
N ILE A 467 2.34 8.50 33.12
CA ILE A 467 2.33 8.02 31.74
C ILE A 467 1.07 8.54 31.05
N LEU A 468 1.22 9.03 29.82
CA LEU A 468 0.14 9.46 28.97
C LEU A 468 -0.70 8.25 28.54
N ASN A 469 -2.00 8.29 28.82
CA ASN A 469 -2.93 7.27 28.39
C ASN A 469 -3.92 7.87 27.38
N LYS A 470 -3.72 7.57 26.10
CA LYS A 470 -4.58 8.07 25.00
C LYS A 470 -5.80 7.19 24.73
N ASP A 471 -5.81 5.95 25.21
CA ASP A 471 -6.78 4.91 24.80
C ASP A 471 -7.82 4.58 25.90
N CYS A 472 -7.88 5.34 26.99
CA CYS A 472 -8.85 5.10 28.06
C CYS A 472 -10.20 5.79 27.83
N LEU A 473 -11.28 5.01 27.87
CA LEU A 473 -12.68 5.46 27.93
C LEU A 473 -13.09 6.09 29.29
N GLY A 474 -12.12 6.40 30.17
CA GLY A 474 -12.33 6.89 31.54
C GLY A 474 -11.91 8.35 31.76
N ASN A 475 -12.21 8.91 32.94
CA ASN A 475 -12.04 10.34 33.27
C ASN A 475 -10.57 10.83 33.46
N SER A 476 -9.55 9.99 33.34
CA SER A 476 -8.14 10.37 33.52
C SER A 476 -7.29 10.00 32.30
N ASN A 477 -6.66 10.99 31.68
CA ASN A 477 -5.71 10.82 30.56
C ASN A 477 -4.32 10.35 31.03
N LYS A 478 -4.20 9.87 32.27
CA LYS A 478 -2.93 9.47 32.90
C LYS A 478 -3.04 8.13 33.61
N VAL A 479 -1.99 7.33 33.49
CA VAL A 479 -1.74 6.14 34.32
C VAL A 479 -0.41 6.29 35.05
N TYR A 480 -0.24 5.51 36.11
CA TYR A 480 0.85 5.68 37.07
C TYR A 480 1.64 4.38 37.23
N HIS A 481 2.96 4.50 37.41
CA HIS A 481 3.83 3.37 37.73
C HIS A 481 4.87 3.78 38.77
N LEU A 482 5.47 2.77 39.41
CA LEU A 482 6.50 2.94 40.44
C LEU A 482 7.85 2.38 39.96
N LEU A 483 8.93 2.95 40.49
CA LEU A 483 10.28 2.42 40.43
C LEU A 483 10.75 2.06 41.85
N THR A 484 11.18 0.81 42.04
CA THR A 484 11.50 0.27 43.37
C THR A 484 12.90 -0.30 43.45
N ASP A 485 13.52 -0.22 44.62
CA ASP A 485 14.86 -0.77 44.86
C ASP A 485 14.96 -2.30 44.64
N LYS A 486 13.83 -3.00 44.55
CA LYS A 486 13.73 -4.43 44.24
C LYS A 486 13.30 -4.79 42.79
N ASN A 487 13.17 -3.83 41.86
CA ASN A 487 12.71 -4.05 40.47
C ASN A 487 11.30 -4.66 40.36
N SER A 488 10.56 -4.66 41.47
CA SER A 488 9.23 -5.27 41.54
C SER A 488 8.50 -4.76 42.78
N PHE A 489 7.19 -4.92 42.79
CA PHE A 489 6.32 -4.67 43.93
C PHE A 489 5.08 -5.55 43.84
N TYR A 490 4.23 -5.51 44.85
CA TYR A 490 3.05 -6.37 44.92
C TYR A 490 1.76 -5.57 44.77
N LEU A 491 0.90 -6.01 43.86
CA LEU A 491 -0.48 -5.55 43.73
C LEU A 491 -1.42 -6.74 43.80
N ASN A 492 -2.46 -6.65 44.64
CA ASN A 492 -3.45 -7.72 44.84
C ASN A 492 -2.85 -9.12 45.10
N GLY A 493 -1.71 -9.19 45.79
CA GLY A 493 -1.00 -10.44 46.09
C GLY A 493 -0.07 -10.96 45.00
N ASN A 494 -0.12 -10.39 43.79
CA ASN A 494 0.77 -10.76 42.68
C ASN A 494 2.02 -9.88 42.67
N GLN A 495 3.18 -10.49 42.42
CA GLN A 495 4.43 -9.76 42.18
C GLN A 495 4.43 -9.23 40.75
N ILE A 496 4.60 -7.92 40.61
CA ILE A 496 4.68 -7.22 39.34
C ILE A 496 6.04 -6.53 39.26
N GLY A 497 6.63 -6.49 38.07
CA GLY A 497 7.85 -5.72 37.83
C GLY A 497 7.64 -4.22 38.07
N ASP A 498 8.70 -3.50 38.42
CA ASP A 498 8.65 -2.04 38.43
C ASP A 498 8.71 -1.49 36.99
N TYR A 499 8.67 -0.17 36.80
CA TYR A 499 8.49 0.44 35.47
C TYR A 499 9.58 0.01 34.48
N ASN A 500 10.80 -0.21 34.96
CA ASN A 500 11.91 -0.64 34.11
C ASN A 500 11.88 -2.14 33.76
N SER A 501 11.00 -2.94 34.35
CA SER A 501 11.06 -4.41 34.22
C SER A 501 10.92 -4.95 32.78
N LEU A 502 10.26 -4.21 31.88
CA LEU A 502 10.18 -4.52 30.45
C LEU A 502 11.38 -3.97 29.69
N ILE A 503 11.79 -2.74 30.00
CA ILE A 503 12.95 -2.05 29.42
C ILE A 503 14.21 -2.87 29.67
N ASP A 504 14.44 -3.28 30.92
CA ASP A 504 15.60 -4.08 31.36
C ASP A 504 15.72 -5.40 30.59
N LYS A 505 14.63 -6.00 30.10
CA LYS A 505 14.67 -7.25 29.31
C LYS A 505 15.16 -7.03 27.87
N CYS A 506 15.06 -5.81 27.35
CA CYS A 506 15.51 -5.47 26.00
C CYS A 506 17.00 -5.13 25.92
N PHE A 507 17.67 -4.89 27.06
CA PHE A 507 19.08 -4.52 27.14
C PHE A 507 19.99 -5.66 27.69
N ILE A 508 19.49 -6.91 27.73
CA ILE A 508 20.22 -8.11 28.20
C ILE A 508 20.82 -8.89 27.04
#